data_AF-A0A1V6DFQ6-F1
#
_entry.id   AF-A0A1V6DFQ6-F1
#
_cell.length_a   1.000
_cell.length_b   1.000
_cell.length_c   1.000
_cell.angle_alpha   90.00
_cell.angle_beta   90.00
_cell.angle_gamma   90.00
#
_symmetry.space_group_name_H-M   'P 1'
#
loop_
_entity.id
_entity.type
_entity.pdbx_description
1 polymer ?
#
loop_
_entity_poly.entity_id
_entity_poly.type
_entity_poly.pdbx_seq_one_letter_code
_entity_poly.pdbx_strand_id
1 'polypeptide(L)'
;MQKLIPIKIPLINPNESEALIVALPVKEGAAIQQGQVVAVIETTKSTGEIESEASGYLVGLRFSEGETLQAGEVLGYIGMSPDASDPSLPPWADSQPLKVAREPALTGLRITEPARELALSQGLSLEDLPQGTLVTRETVMALISSEKSVSGTSLPQGEKRLVIYGAGGHGCSLAALVRHSEDYEILGFLDDGLPEGSPVDGLPVLGGGEKLVELAQAGIRLAVNGVGGIGDLPARLSVYRKLAEASFFCPSVIHRTAFLEKSAMLADGVQVYPMAYVGVRVQVGYGCIINTGAIVSHDCKLAPYVNLSPGATLAGGVVVGEAALVGMRATINLNVSIGKRARIGNGATVKQDVPDGGIVPAGTIWPPRR
;
A
#
# COMPACT_ATOMS: atom_id res chain seq x y z
N MET A 1 -34.16 19.96 -28.60
CA MET A 1 -33.00 19.77 -27.69
C MET A 1 -31.75 19.77 -28.55
N GLN A 2 -30.78 20.63 -28.24
CA GLN A 2 -29.49 20.61 -28.94
C GLN A 2 -28.78 19.29 -28.59
N LYS A 3 -28.30 18.57 -29.60
CA LYS A 3 -27.62 17.29 -29.39
C LYS A 3 -26.21 17.55 -28.89
N LEU A 4 -26.00 17.38 -27.58
CA LEU A 4 -24.69 17.45 -26.97
C LEU A 4 -23.87 16.19 -27.28
N ILE A 5 -22.61 16.36 -27.66
CA ILE A 5 -21.69 15.25 -27.96
C ILE A 5 -20.84 14.99 -26.70
N PRO A 6 -20.89 13.79 -26.09
CA PRO A 6 -20.14 13.52 -24.86
C PRO A 6 -18.65 13.32 -25.14
N ILE A 7 -17.80 13.98 -24.35
CA ILE A 7 -16.35 13.74 -24.31
C ILE A 7 -16.11 12.69 -23.22
N LYS A 8 -15.77 11.47 -23.63
CA LYS A 8 -15.58 10.34 -22.70
C LYS A 8 -14.11 10.14 -22.36
N ILE A 9 -13.87 9.66 -21.14
CA ILE A 9 -12.55 9.24 -20.71
C ILE A 9 -12.18 7.94 -21.45
N PRO A 10 -11.09 7.91 -22.24
CA PRO A 10 -10.67 6.71 -22.95
C PRO A 10 -10.06 5.70 -21.97
N LEU A 11 -10.17 4.41 -22.31
CA LEU A 11 -9.44 3.36 -21.61
C LEU A 11 -8.00 3.33 -22.15
N ILE A 12 -7.07 3.97 -21.45
CA ILE A 12 -5.66 4.05 -21.87
C ILE A 12 -4.94 2.70 -21.64
N ASN A 13 -5.29 1.99 -20.57
CA ASN A 13 -4.69 0.71 -20.23
C ASN A 13 -5.78 -0.33 -19.91
N PRO A 14 -5.77 -1.51 -20.55
CA PRO A 14 -6.77 -2.55 -20.27
C PRO A 14 -6.83 -3.02 -18.81
N ASN A 15 -5.78 -2.77 -18.01
CA ASN A 15 -5.67 -3.19 -16.62
C ASN A 15 -5.87 -2.04 -15.61
N GLU A 16 -6.12 -0.80 -16.05
CA GLU A 16 -6.34 0.37 -15.19
C GLU A 16 -7.53 1.17 -15.72
N SER A 17 -8.62 1.19 -14.95
CA SER A 17 -9.80 1.99 -15.28
C SER A 17 -9.72 3.42 -14.77
N GLU A 18 -8.72 3.77 -13.96
CA GLU A 18 -8.57 5.09 -13.34
C GLU A 18 -7.55 5.98 -14.07
N ALA A 19 -7.90 7.26 -14.25
CA ALA A 19 -7.03 8.27 -14.84
C ALA A 19 -7.15 9.62 -14.09
N LEU A 20 -6.01 10.22 -13.76
CA LEU A 20 -5.89 11.55 -13.15
C LEU A 20 -5.91 12.64 -14.23
N ILE A 21 -6.71 13.70 -14.06
CA ILE A 21 -6.59 14.90 -14.90
C ILE A 21 -5.34 15.68 -14.48
N VAL A 22 -4.29 15.64 -15.30
CA VAL A 22 -3.06 16.39 -15.03
C VAL A 22 -3.07 17.79 -15.63
N ALA A 23 -3.84 18.00 -16.70
CA ALA A 23 -4.07 19.33 -17.27
C ALA A 23 -5.41 19.39 -18.00
N LEU A 24 -6.08 20.53 -17.90
CA LEU A 24 -7.32 20.85 -18.58
C LEU A 24 -7.14 22.20 -19.31
N PRO A 25 -6.44 22.21 -20.46
CA PRO A 25 -6.08 23.44 -21.17
C PRO A 25 -7.29 24.22 -21.69
N VAL A 26 -8.46 23.58 -21.80
CA VAL A 26 -9.70 24.18 -22.26
C VAL A 26 -10.67 24.36 -21.08
N LYS A 27 -11.17 25.58 -20.89
CA LYS A 27 -12.12 25.91 -19.82
C LYS A 27 -13.58 25.79 -20.29
N GLU A 28 -14.50 25.65 -19.34
CA GLU A 28 -15.95 25.73 -19.57
C GLU A 28 -16.30 26.97 -20.41
N GLY A 29 -17.12 26.77 -21.44
CA GLY A 29 -17.57 27.80 -22.39
C GLY A 29 -16.56 28.14 -23.49
N ALA A 30 -15.36 27.56 -23.51
CA ALA A 30 -14.36 27.84 -24.54
C ALA A 30 -14.68 27.13 -25.87
N ALA A 31 -14.33 27.78 -26.98
CA ALA A 31 -14.41 27.19 -28.31
C ALA A 31 -13.30 26.12 -28.48
N ILE A 32 -13.68 24.96 -29.02
CA ILE A 32 -12.79 23.85 -29.32
C ILE A 32 -12.90 23.44 -30.79
N GLN A 33 -11.78 23.08 -31.39
CA GLN A 33 -11.70 22.52 -32.74
C GLN A 33 -11.63 20.99 -32.69
N GLN A 34 -12.08 20.32 -33.75
CA GLN A 34 -11.89 18.88 -33.89
C GLN A 34 -10.39 18.53 -33.88
N GLY A 35 -10.00 17.52 -33.10
CA GLY A 35 -8.60 17.14 -32.87
C GLY A 35 -7.86 18.01 -31.86
N GLN A 36 -8.50 19.04 -31.29
CA GLN A 36 -7.90 19.83 -30.22
C GLN A 36 -7.88 19.04 -28.91
N VAL A 37 -6.74 19.04 -28.23
CA VAL A 37 -6.60 18.47 -26.89
C VAL A 37 -7.45 19.26 -25.88
N VAL A 38 -8.39 18.57 -25.25
CA VAL A 38 -9.30 19.10 -24.23
C VAL A 38 -8.77 18.83 -22.83
N ALA A 39 -8.17 17.65 -22.61
CA ALA A 39 -7.56 17.27 -21.34
C ALA A 39 -6.33 16.39 -21.56
N VAL A 40 -5.38 16.48 -20.65
CA VAL A 40 -4.28 15.53 -20.52
C VAL A 40 -4.55 14.70 -19.26
N ILE A 41 -4.50 13.39 -19.41
CA ILE A 41 -4.79 12.43 -18.35
C ILE A 41 -3.61 11.49 -18.13
N GLU A 42 -3.40 11.09 -16.88
CA GLU A 42 -2.32 10.21 -16.48
C GLU A 42 -2.87 9.00 -15.71
N THR A 43 -2.46 7.80 -16.12
CA THR A 43 -2.61 6.59 -15.33
C THR A 43 -1.26 6.22 -14.73
N THR A 44 -1.21 5.22 -13.85
CA THR A 44 0.04 4.82 -13.17
C THR A 44 1.13 4.31 -14.12
N LYS A 45 0.80 4.06 -15.40
CA LYS A 45 1.71 3.47 -16.41
C LYS A 45 1.83 4.29 -17.68
N SER A 46 0.92 5.22 -17.95
CA SER A 46 0.84 5.92 -19.23
C SER A 46 0.21 7.30 -19.09
N THR A 47 0.63 8.23 -19.93
CA THR A 47 -0.06 9.50 -20.16
C THR A 47 -0.85 9.41 -21.46
N GLY A 48 -2.01 10.04 -21.52
CA GLY A 48 -2.84 10.14 -22.73
C GLY A 48 -3.50 11.49 -22.86
N GLU A 49 -3.90 11.82 -24.08
CA GLU A 49 -4.59 13.07 -24.41
C GLU A 49 -6.03 12.75 -24.80
N ILE A 50 -6.96 13.58 -24.32
CA ILE A 50 -8.36 13.54 -24.73
C ILE A 50 -8.54 14.61 -25.80
N GLU A 51 -8.68 14.18 -27.05
CA GLU A 51 -8.94 15.06 -28.18
C GLU A 51 -10.45 15.22 -28.43
N SER A 52 -10.85 16.41 -28.89
CA SER A 52 -12.23 16.68 -29.26
C SER A 52 -12.59 15.98 -30.57
N GLU A 53 -13.67 15.19 -30.58
CA GLU A 53 -14.15 14.51 -31.79
C GLU A 53 -14.90 15.44 -32.75
N ALA A 54 -15.27 16.65 -32.31
CA ALA A 54 -15.99 17.64 -33.11
C ALA A 54 -15.57 19.08 -32.76
N SER A 55 -15.91 20.04 -33.63
CA SER A 55 -15.75 21.46 -33.32
C SER A 55 -17.01 22.02 -32.65
N GLY A 56 -16.85 22.89 -31.67
CA GLY A 56 -17.96 23.47 -30.91
C GLY A 56 -17.49 24.23 -29.67
N TYR A 57 -18.28 24.19 -28.60
CA TYR A 57 -17.95 24.77 -27.29
C TYR A 57 -17.94 23.68 -26.23
N LEU A 58 -16.94 23.69 -25.35
CA LEU A 58 -16.90 22.82 -24.18
C LEU A 58 -17.93 23.29 -23.15
N VAL A 59 -18.91 22.44 -22.83
CA VAL A 59 -19.99 22.76 -21.89
C VAL A 59 -20.28 21.58 -20.96
N GLY A 60 -20.76 21.86 -19.75
CA GLY A 60 -21.11 20.85 -18.77
C GLY A 60 -19.90 20.07 -18.28
N LEU A 61 -18.74 20.73 -18.13
CA LEU A 61 -17.55 20.13 -17.53
C LEU A 61 -17.86 19.66 -16.11
N ARG A 62 -17.53 18.41 -15.82
CA ARG A 62 -17.89 17.73 -14.57
C ARG A 62 -16.75 17.63 -13.56
N PHE A 63 -15.52 17.90 -13.99
CA PHE A 63 -14.31 17.64 -13.22
C PHE A 63 -13.25 18.72 -13.44
N SER A 64 -12.34 18.85 -12.48
CA SER A 64 -11.24 19.81 -12.47
C SER A 64 -9.87 19.12 -12.52
N GLU A 65 -8.82 19.88 -12.85
CA GLU A 65 -7.43 19.42 -12.72
C GLU A 65 -7.15 18.89 -11.31
N GLY A 66 -6.46 17.75 -11.22
CA GLY A 66 -6.15 17.06 -9.96
C GLY A 66 -7.18 16.03 -9.51
N GLU A 67 -8.32 15.88 -10.20
CA GLU A 67 -9.32 14.85 -9.91
C GLU A 67 -9.07 13.55 -10.70
N THR A 68 -9.40 12.40 -10.10
CA THR A 68 -9.30 11.06 -10.72
C THR A 68 -10.67 10.60 -11.21
N LEU A 69 -10.69 9.97 -12.39
CA LEU A 69 -11.88 9.60 -13.16
C LEU A 69 -11.83 8.13 -13.57
N GLN A 70 -12.99 7.51 -13.81
CA GLN A 70 -13.06 6.17 -14.39
C GLN A 70 -13.20 6.22 -15.94
N ALA A 71 -12.59 5.26 -16.62
CA ALA A 71 -12.71 5.07 -18.06
C ALA A 71 -14.19 4.89 -18.44
N GLY A 72 -14.64 5.64 -19.45
CA GLY A 72 -16.03 5.70 -19.89
C GLY A 72 -16.89 6.76 -19.21
N GLU A 73 -16.42 7.41 -18.13
CA GLU A 73 -17.09 8.60 -17.60
C GLU A 73 -17.05 9.76 -18.59
N VAL A 74 -17.99 10.69 -18.45
CA VAL A 74 -18.09 11.87 -19.32
C VAL A 74 -17.40 13.04 -18.62
N LEU A 75 -16.34 13.56 -19.25
CA LEU A 75 -15.62 14.75 -18.80
C LEU A 75 -16.48 16.01 -18.92
N GLY A 76 -17.17 16.13 -20.05
CA GLY A 76 -18.02 17.24 -20.44
C GLY A 76 -18.61 16.98 -21.83
N TYR A 77 -19.18 18.01 -22.44
CA TYR A 77 -19.88 17.89 -23.73
C TYR A 77 -19.45 18.96 -24.72
N ILE A 78 -19.65 18.66 -26.00
CA ILE A 78 -19.50 19.61 -27.09
C ILE A 78 -20.90 20.14 -27.45
N GLY A 79 -21.10 21.45 -27.26
CA GLY A 79 -22.31 22.18 -27.60
C GLY A 79 -22.12 23.12 -28.80
N MET A 80 -23.23 23.58 -29.39
CA MET A 80 -23.22 24.54 -30.51
C MET A 80 -23.08 26.01 -30.04
N SER A 81 -23.23 26.26 -28.74
CA SER A 81 -23.07 27.56 -28.09
C SER A 81 -22.45 27.39 -26.70
N PRO A 82 -21.77 28.42 -26.16
CA PRO A 82 -21.23 28.39 -24.79
C PRO A 82 -22.28 28.12 -23.70
N ASP A 83 -23.54 28.51 -23.94
CA ASP A 83 -24.64 28.34 -22.98
C ASP A 83 -25.47 27.06 -23.23
N ALA A 84 -24.96 26.14 -24.06
CA ALA A 84 -25.68 24.91 -24.37
C ALA A 84 -25.76 23.99 -23.13
N SER A 85 -26.98 23.54 -22.80
CA SER A 85 -27.25 22.66 -21.65
C SER A 85 -28.33 21.66 -21.98
N ASP A 86 -28.28 20.47 -21.38
CA ASP A 86 -29.33 19.46 -21.49
C ASP A 86 -29.76 18.98 -20.08
N PRO A 87 -30.96 19.36 -19.59
CA PRO A 87 -31.47 18.97 -18.27
C PRO A 87 -31.64 17.45 -18.07
N SER A 88 -31.47 16.62 -19.10
CA SER A 88 -31.49 15.17 -18.96
C SER A 88 -30.10 14.56 -18.73
N LEU A 89 -29.03 15.36 -18.84
CA LEU A 89 -27.64 14.93 -18.73
C LEU A 89 -26.94 15.61 -17.52
N PRO A 90 -26.05 14.91 -16.80
CA PRO A 90 -25.17 15.55 -15.82
C PRO A 90 -24.32 16.65 -16.50
N PRO A 91 -24.00 17.77 -15.84
CA PRO A 91 -24.38 18.13 -14.47
C PRO A 91 -25.77 18.77 -14.35
N TRP A 92 -26.49 19.00 -15.45
CA TRP A 92 -27.77 19.74 -15.47
C TRP A 92 -28.99 18.89 -15.09
N ALA A 93 -28.86 17.57 -15.12
CA ALA A 93 -29.89 16.68 -14.61
C ALA A 93 -30.02 16.81 -13.10
N ASP A 94 -31.25 17.02 -12.63
CA ASP A 94 -31.66 16.90 -11.22
C ASP A 94 -31.46 15.46 -10.76
N SER A 95 -30.20 15.13 -10.47
CA SER A 95 -29.81 13.90 -9.84
C SER A 95 -29.83 14.15 -8.34
N GLN A 96 -30.86 13.62 -7.66
CA GLN A 96 -30.71 13.31 -6.25
C GLN A 96 -29.40 12.51 -6.12
N PRO A 97 -28.47 12.93 -5.25
CA PRO A 97 -27.19 12.25 -5.17
C PRO A 97 -27.43 10.79 -4.78
N LEU A 98 -27.05 9.86 -5.65
CA LEU A 98 -26.71 8.52 -5.23
C LEU A 98 -25.60 8.70 -4.20
N LYS A 99 -25.93 8.46 -2.93
CA LYS A 99 -24.98 8.41 -1.81
C LYS A 99 -23.94 7.34 -2.11
N VAL A 100 -22.86 7.73 -2.79
CA VAL A 100 -21.55 7.21 -2.43
C VAL A 100 -21.24 7.89 -1.09
N ALA A 101 -21.11 7.08 -0.04
CA ALA A 101 -20.83 7.57 1.30
C ALA A 101 -19.52 8.36 1.30
N ARG A 102 -19.63 9.69 1.22
CA ARG A 102 -18.61 10.61 1.73
C ARG A 102 -18.74 10.59 3.25
N GLU A 103 -17.63 10.29 3.93
CA GLU A 103 -17.49 10.47 5.37
C GLU A 103 -17.97 11.89 5.75
N PRO A 104 -18.68 12.04 6.88
CA PRO A 104 -19.15 13.33 7.31
C PRO A 104 -17.95 14.23 7.64
N ALA A 105 -17.92 15.42 7.04
CA ALA A 105 -17.01 16.46 7.48
C ALA A 105 -17.31 16.78 8.95
N LEU A 106 -16.37 16.48 9.85
CA LEU A 106 -16.43 16.77 11.27
C LEU A 106 -16.56 18.28 11.50
N THR A 107 -17.79 18.74 11.68
CA THR A 107 -18.12 20.11 12.07
C THR A 107 -17.69 20.35 13.52
N GLY A 108 -16.44 20.77 13.71
CA GLY A 108 -15.90 21.14 15.03
C GLY A 108 -14.41 20.87 15.24
N LEU A 109 -13.81 20.03 14.40
CA LEU A 109 -12.42 19.61 14.56
C LEU A 109 -11.47 20.65 13.97
N ARG A 110 -10.69 21.31 14.83
CA ARG A 110 -9.63 22.23 14.42
C ARG A 110 -8.31 21.46 14.50
N ILE A 111 -7.77 20.99 13.39
CA ILE A 111 -6.56 20.16 13.34
C ILE A 111 -5.51 20.73 12.39
N THR A 112 -4.23 20.64 12.74
CA THR A 112 -3.12 21.03 11.85
C THR A 112 -2.83 19.93 10.82
N GLU A 113 -2.40 20.26 9.60
CA GLU A 113 -2.09 19.26 8.57
C GLU A 113 -1.09 18.18 9.03
N PRO A 114 0.02 18.51 9.73
CA PRO A 114 0.93 17.50 10.26
C PRO A 114 0.32 16.61 11.35
N ALA A 115 -0.67 17.09 12.08
CA ALA A 115 -1.42 16.31 13.07
C ALA A 115 -2.43 15.38 12.40
N ARG A 116 -3.07 15.84 11.33
CA ARG A 116 -4.00 15.05 10.52
C ARG A 116 -3.28 13.91 9.81
N GLU A 117 -2.14 14.19 9.17
CA GLU A 117 -1.29 13.16 8.57
C GLU A 117 -0.82 12.14 9.61
N LEU A 118 -0.40 12.61 10.79
CA LEU A 118 0.03 11.72 11.87
C LEU A 118 -1.14 10.85 12.38
N ALA A 119 -2.31 11.43 12.61
CA ALA A 119 -3.50 10.69 13.05
C ALA A 119 -3.89 9.62 12.04
N LEU A 120 -4.02 9.98 10.75
CA LEU A 120 -4.39 9.06 9.67
C LEU A 120 -3.32 7.97 9.46
N SER A 121 -2.04 8.31 9.51
CA SER A 121 -0.94 7.34 9.36
C SER A 121 -0.81 6.36 10.54
N GLN A 122 -1.38 6.70 11.70
CA GLN A 122 -1.44 5.83 12.87
C GLN A 122 -2.80 5.14 13.04
N GLY A 123 -3.74 5.33 12.10
CA GLY A 123 -5.06 4.70 12.13
C GLY A 123 -6.04 5.31 13.13
N LEU A 124 -5.76 6.51 13.67
CA LEU A 124 -6.67 7.23 14.53
C LEU A 124 -7.85 7.79 13.71
N SER A 125 -9.07 7.53 14.18
CA SER A 125 -10.24 8.21 13.63
C SER A 125 -10.19 9.69 13.98
N LEU A 126 -10.48 10.55 13.00
CA LEU A 126 -10.55 12.00 13.23
C LEU A 126 -11.72 12.36 14.15
N GLU A 127 -12.73 11.49 14.26
CA GLU A 127 -13.90 11.70 15.12
C GLU A 127 -13.53 11.61 16.61
N ASP A 128 -12.50 10.84 16.94
CA ASP A 128 -12.02 10.58 18.31
C ASP A 128 -11.09 11.69 18.83
N LEU A 129 -10.77 12.69 18.00
CA LEU A 129 -9.87 13.78 18.36
C LEU A 129 -10.59 14.88 19.17
N PRO A 130 -9.89 15.56 20.09
CA PRO A 130 -10.48 16.60 20.95
C PRO A 130 -11.18 17.70 20.14
N GLN A 131 -12.48 17.85 20.34
CA GLN A 131 -13.29 18.87 19.68
C GLN A 131 -13.14 20.23 20.41
N GLY A 132 -13.24 21.33 19.66
CA GLY A 132 -13.23 22.70 20.22
C GLY A 132 -11.86 23.28 20.59
N THR A 133 -10.77 22.51 20.51
CA THR A 133 -9.38 22.99 20.68
C THR A 133 -8.54 22.66 19.44
N LEU A 134 -7.42 23.37 19.24
CA LEU A 134 -6.53 23.08 18.12
C LEU A 134 -5.73 21.79 18.40
N VAL A 135 -5.97 20.75 17.61
CA VAL A 135 -5.26 19.48 17.65
C VAL A 135 -3.94 19.64 16.88
N THR A 136 -2.83 19.70 17.63
CA THR A 136 -1.47 19.78 17.08
C THR A 136 -0.83 18.39 16.99
N ARG A 137 0.34 18.32 16.35
CA ARG A 137 1.10 17.07 16.23
C ARG A 137 1.44 16.50 17.61
N GLU A 138 1.76 17.36 18.57
CA GLU A 138 2.02 16.99 19.96
C GLU A 138 0.77 16.43 20.65
N THR A 139 -0.42 16.99 20.38
CA THR A 139 -1.71 16.46 20.89
C THR A 139 -1.94 15.04 20.39
N VAL A 140 -1.70 14.79 19.11
CA VAL A 140 -1.85 13.46 18.50
C VAL A 140 -0.80 12.50 19.05
N MET A 141 0.46 12.93 19.20
CA MET A 141 1.51 12.12 19.83
C MET A 141 1.18 11.75 21.29
N ALA A 142 0.61 12.68 22.05
CA ALA A 142 0.17 12.45 23.42
C ALA A 142 -0.98 11.43 23.46
N LEU A 143 -1.97 11.55 22.56
CA LEU A 143 -3.07 10.59 22.43
C LEU A 143 -2.57 9.20 22.05
N ILE A 144 -1.65 9.08 21.09
CA ILE A 144 -0.98 7.82 20.73
C ILE A 144 -0.22 7.25 21.94
N SER A 145 0.45 8.09 22.72
CA SER A 145 1.16 7.66 23.93
C SER A 145 0.21 7.20 25.03
N SER A 146 -0.98 7.79 25.14
CA SER A 146 -2.03 7.38 26.06
C SER A 146 -2.82 6.17 25.57
N GLU A 147 -3.04 5.97 24.26
CA GLU A 147 -3.63 4.74 23.69
C GLU A 147 -2.68 3.56 23.77
N LYS A 148 -1.36 3.78 23.65
CA LYS A 148 -0.35 2.79 24.03
C LYS A 148 -0.43 2.38 25.51
N SER A 149 -1.12 3.16 26.35
CA SER A 149 -1.42 2.80 27.74
C SER A 149 -2.80 2.13 27.93
N VAL A 150 -3.58 1.95 26.85
CA VAL A 150 -4.88 1.25 26.85
C VAL A 150 -4.87 0.10 25.82
N SER A 151 -3.91 -0.83 25.95
CA SER A 151 -4.18 -2.25 25.70
C SER A 151 -3.51 -3.05 26.82
N GLY A 152 -4.26 -3.26 27.91
CA GLY A 152 -3.81 -3.93 29.13
C GLY A 152 -3.54 -5.43 28.99
N THR A 153 -3.17 -5.90 27.79
CA THR A 153 -2.82 -7.31 27.53
C THR A 153 -1.36 -7.39 27.14
N SER A 154 -0.49 -7.49 28.15
CA SER A 154 0.88 -7.96 27.95
C SER A 154 0.85 -9.40 27.44
N LEU A 155 1.72 -9.73 26.48
CA LEU A 155 1.96 -11.11 26.06
C LEU A 155 2.23 -11.97 27.32
N PRO A 156 1.51 -13.08 27.55
CA PRO A 156 1.77 -13.96 28.67
C PRO A 156 3.23 -14.43 28.66
N GLN A 157 3.89 -14.38 29.81
CA GLN A 157 5.30 -14.76 29.92
C GLN A 157 5.48 -16.22 29.47
N GLY A 158 6.33 -16.44 28.47
CA GLY A 158 6.62 -17.78 27.94
C GLY A 158 5.57 -18.33 26.98
N GLU A 159 4.62 -17.52 26.50
CA GLU A 159 3.74 -17.93 25.41
C GLU A 159 4.56 -18.25 24.16
N LYS A 160 4.30 -19.42 23.58
CA LYS A 160 4.99 -19.94 22.39
C LYS A 160 4.02 -20.36 21.29
N ARG A 161 2.72 -20.44 21.60
CA ARG A 161 1.70 -20.85 20.64
C ARG A 161 1.47 -19.74 19.62
N LEU A 162 1.64 -20.09 18.37
CA LEU A 162 1.68 -19.19 17.23
C LEU A 162 0.68 -19.66 16.17
N VAL A 163 -0.05 -18.72 15.58
CA VAL A 163 -0.82 -18.96 14.35
C VAL A 163 -0.15 -18.30 13.15
N ILE A 164 -0.32 -18.87 11.96
CA ILE A 164 0.15 -18.24 10.71
C ILE A 164 -1.06 -17.81 9.91
N TYR A 165 -1.23 -16.51 9.67
CA TYR A 165 -2.35 -16.00 8.88
C TYR A 165 -1.95 -15.90 7.41
N GLY A 166 -2.42 -16.87 6.63
CA GLY A 166 -2.20 -17.07 5.20
C GLY A 166 -1.59 -18.44 4.96
N ALA A 167 -2.33 -19.33 4.30
CA ALA A 167 -1.95 -20.73 4.05
C ALA A 167 -1.42 -20.98 2.62
N GLY A 168 -1.09 -19.91 1.89
CA GLY A 168 -0.45 -20.00 0.57
C GLY A 168 1.03 -20.37 0.65
N GLY A 169 1.72 -20.38 -0.50
CA GLY A 169 3.13 -20.82 -0.58
C GLY A 169 4.10 -20.04 0.33
N HIS A 170 3.86 -18.74 0.55
CA HIS A 170 4.66 -17.93 1.50
C HIS A 170 4.42 -18.38 2.95
N GLY A 171 3.17 -18.60 3.34
CA GLY A 171 2.77 -19.14 4.63
C GLY A 171 3.36 -20.52 4.93
N CYS A 172 3.31 -21.44 3.96
CA CYS A 172 3.95 -22.76 4.09
C CYS A 172 5.47 -22.62 4.29
N SER A 173 6.10 -21.70 3.57
CA SER A 173 7.54 -21.44 3.73
C SER A 173 7.87 -20.88 5.12
N LEU A 174 7.00 -20.04 5.69
CA LEU A 174 7.12 -19.56 7.07
C LEU A 174 6.90 -20.67 8.09
N ALA A 175 5.94 -21.57 7.88
CA ALA A 175 5.72 -22.70 8.75
C ALA A 175 6.97 -23.60 8.82
N ALA A 176 7.59 -23.85 7.67
CA ALA A 176 8.87 -24.54 7.59
C ALA A 176 9.98 -23.78 8.35
N LEU A 177 10.09 -22.46 8.18
CA LEU A 177 11.08 -21.62 8.88
C LEU A 177 10.90 -21.68 10.41
N VAL A 178 9.68 -21.49 10.90
CA VAL A 178 9.37 -21.43 12.33
C VAL A 178 9.60 -22.80 12.99
N ARG A 179 9.27 -23.90 12.32
CA ARG A 179 9.54 -25.27 12.81
C ARG A 179 11.02 -25.52 13.10
N HIS A 180 11.95 -24.81 12.43
CA HIS A 180 13.39 -24.97 12.66
C HIS A 180 13.93 -24.17 13.85
N SER A 181 13.17 -23.19 14.38
CA SER A 181 13.69 -22.33 15.45
C SER A 181 13.50 -22.93 16.85
N GLU A 182 12.56 -23.87 17.02
CA GLU A 182 12.12 -24.46 18.31
C GLU A 182 11.56 -23.44 19.32
N ASP A 183 11.43 -22.17 18.92
CA ASP A 183 10.97 -21.08 19.78
C ASP A 183 9.44 -21.02 19.88
N TYR A 184 8.75 -21.52 18.86
CA TYR A 184 7.29 -21.43 18.73
C TYR A 184 6.64 -22.78 18.40
N GLU A 185 5.43 -22.96 18.91
CA GLU A 185 4.53 -24.05 18.58
C GLU A 185 3.48 -23.54 17.59
N ILE A 186 3.48 -24.06 16.36
CA ILE A 186 2.51 -23.64 15.35
C ILE A 186 1.21 -24.41 15.56
N LEU A 187 0.13 -23.70 15.93
CA LEU A 187 -1.18 -24.32 16.15
C LEU A 187 -1.88 -24.67 14.83
N GLY A 188 -1.68 -23.84 13.80
CA GLY A 188 -2.34 -23.98 12.52
C GLY A 188 -2.29 -22.70 11.69
N PHE A 189 -2.95 -22.75 10.55
CA PHE A 189 -3.13 -21.60 9.68
C PHE A 189 -4.46 -20.91 9.94
N LEU A 190 -4.51 -19.60 9.70
CA LEU A 190 -5.74 -18.87 9.42
C LEU A 190 -5.75 -18.52 7.93
N ASP A 191 -6.85 -18.76 7.22
CA ASP A 191 -6.98 -18.42 5.81
C ASP A 191 -8.45 -18.16 5.46
N ASP A 192 -8.74 -16.95 4.95
CA ASP A 192 -10.12 -16.53 4.62
C ASP A 192 -10.68 -17.28 3.39
N GLY A 193 -9.83 -17.95 2.61
CA GLY A 193 -10.20 -18.66 1.39
C GLY A 193 -10.25 -20.19 1.52
N LEU A 194 -9.83 -20.75 2.66
CA LEU A 194 -9.82 -22.20 2.88
C LEU A 194 -10.80 -22.61 3.98
N PRO A 195 -11.51 -23.75 3.84
CA PRO A 195 -12.38 -24.26 4.89
C PRO A 195 -11.63 -24.63 6.18
N GLU A 196 -12.24 -24.39 7.34
CA GLU A 196 -11.76 -24.90 8.64
C GLU A 196 -11.58 -26.43 8.60
N GLY A 197 -10.48 -26.92 9.18
CA GLY A 197 -10.07 -28.33 9.17
C GLY A 197 -9.28 -28.76 7.93
N SER A 198 -9.14 -27.91 6.90
CA SER A 198 -8.33 -28.23 5.71
C SER A 198 -6.87 -28.50 6.10
N PRO A 199 -6.25 -29.60 5.62
CA PRO A 199 -4.85 -29.87 5.90
C PRO A 199 -3.94 -29.09 4.92
N VAL A 200 -2.99 -28.32 5.46
CA VAL A 200 -1.97 -27.59 4.70
C VAL A 200 -0.60 -27.86 5.33
N ASP A 201 0.30 -28.51 4.59
CA ASP A 201 1.66 -28.86 5.04
C ASP A 201 1.71 -29.52 6.44
N GLY A 202 0.75 -30.41 6.70
CA GLY A 202 0.62 -31.12 7.98
C GLY A 202 0.06 -30.30 9.14
N LEU A 203 -0.43 -29.08 8.89
CA LEU A 203 -1.13 -28.24 9.87
C LEU A 203 -2.60 -28.05 9.47
N PRO A 204 -3.53 -27.92 10.44
CA PRO A 204 -4.91 -27.60 10.14
C PRO A 204 -5.08 -26.10 9.82
N VAL A 205 -6.02 -25.79 8.94
CA VAL A 205 -6.63 -24.46 8.87
C VAL A 205 -7.64 -24.33 10.00
N LEU A 206 -7.47 -23.35 10.88
CA LEU A 206 -8.30 -23.12 12.07
C LEU A 206 -9.57 -22.29 11.76
N GLY A 207 -9.66 -21.75 10.54
CA GLY A 207 -10.68 -20.82 10.06
C GLY A 207 -10.04 -19.60 9.40
N GLY A 208 -10.79 -18.52 9.21
CA GLY A 208 -10.31 -17.24 8.72
C GLY A 208 -10.06 -16.21 9.83
N GLY A 209 -10.05 -14.93 9.46
CA GLY A 209 -9.85 -13.82 10.40
C GLY A 209 -10.91 -13.73 11.50
N GLU A 210 -12.10 -14.29 11.29
CA GLU A 210 -13.16 -14.35 12.29
C GLU A 210 -12.76 -15.11 13.56
N LYS A 211 -11.77 -16.01 13.47
CA LYS A 211 -11.26 -16.78 14.61
C LYS A 211 -10.30 -16.02 15.51
N LEU A 212 -9.83 -14.84 15.09
CA LEU A 212 -8.86 -14.07 15.88
C LEU A 212 -9.38 -13.72 17.28
N VAL A 213 -10.65 -13.36 17.40
CA VAL A 213 -11.27 -13.03 18.70
C VAL A 213 -11.34 -14.26 19.60
N GLU A 214 -11.73 -15.41 19.06
CA GLU A 214 -11.80 -16.69 19.78
C GLU A 214 -10.42 -17.11 20.30
N LEU A 215 -9.41 -17.09 19.41
CA LEU A 215 -8.01 -17.39 19.76
C LEU A 215 -7.48 -16.41 20.82
N ALA A 216 -7.84 -15.14 20.71
CA ALA A 216 -7.50 -14.15 21.71
C ALA A 216 -8.19 -14.45 23.07
N GLN A 217 -9.44 -14.86 23.09
CA GLN A 217 -10.08 -15.27 24.35
C GLN A 217 -9.41 -16.51 24.98
N ALA A 218 -8.84 -17.39 24.15
CA ALA A 218 -8.04 -18.54 24.58
C ALA A 218 -6.58 -18.21 25.00
N GLY A 219 -6.24 -16.91 25.07
CA GLY A 219 -4.92 -16.43 25.50
C GLY A 219 -3.83 -16.49 24.43
N ILE A 220 -4.15 -16.93 23.20
CA ILE A 220 -3.20 -16.96 22.09
C ILE A 220 -3.09 -15.53 21.54
N ARG A 221 -1.86 -15.00 21.47
CA ARG A 221 -1.60 -13.64 20.99
C ARG A 221 -0.46 -13.54 20.00
N LEU A 222 0.20 -14.64 19.65
CA LEU A 222 1.29 -14.60 18.67
C LEU A 222 0.74 -14.98 17.30
N ALA A 223 1.07 -14.18 16.30
CA ALA A 223 0.77 -14.50 14.91
C ALA A 223 1.91 -14.09 13.96
N VAL A 224 2.11 -14.85 12.89
CA VAL A 224 2.96 -14.42 11.77
C VAL A 224 2.08 -14.21 10.53
N ASN A 225 2.30 -13.10 9.83
CA ASN A 225 1.63 -12.84 8.56
C ASN A 225 2.23 -13.70 7.44
N GLY A 226 1.46 -14.69 7.00
CA GLY A 226 1.75 -15.64 5.93
C GLY A 226 1.50 -15.12 4.51
N VAL A 227 1.05 -13.88 4.35
CA VAL A 227 0.78 -13.29 3.03
C VAL A 227 2.02 -12.52 2.55
N GLY A 228 2.64 -12.97 1.45
CA GLY A 228 3.92 -12.44 0.97
C GLY A 228 3.87 -11.06 0.29
N GLY A 229 2.73 -10.69 -0.30
CA GLY A 229 2.48 -9.34 -0.84
C GLY A 229 3.17 -8.95 -2.16
N ILE A 230 3.85 -9.88 -2.85
CA ILE A 230 4.48 -9.60 -4.15
C ILE A 230 3.43 -9.25 -5.22
N GLY A 231 2.32 -10.01 -5.26
CA GLY A 231 1.20 -9.77 -6.18
C GLY A 231 0.05 -8.95 -5.59
N ASP A 232 -0.05 -8.89 -4.25
CA ASP A 232 -1.16 -8.25 -3.55
C ASP A 232 -0.68 -7.69 -2.19
N LEU A 233 -0.06 -6.51 -2.25
CA LEU A 233 0.35 -5.77 -1.06
C LEU A 233 -0.86 -5.40 -0.17
N PRO A 234 -2.00 -4.92 -0.71
CA PRO A 234 -3.19 -4.65 0.10
C PRO A 234 -3.64 -5.84 0.96
N ALA A 235 -3.70 -7.07 0.40
CA ALA A 235 -4.05 -8.26 1.17
C ALA A 235 -3.06 -8.51 2.32
N ARG A 236 -1.76 -8.35 2.06
CA ARG A 236 -0.73 -8.48 3.10
C ARG A 236 -0.92 -7.45 4.22
N LEU A 237 -1.17 -6.19 3.88
CA LEU A 237 -1.35 -5.13 4.88
C LEU A 237 -2.67 -5.30 5.65
N SER A 238 -3.72 -5.79 4.99
CA SER A 238 -5.00 -6.12 5.61
C SER A 238 -4.83 -7.15 6.74
N VAL A 239 -4.03 -8.19 6.51
CA VAL A 239 -3.73 -9.19 7.56
C VAL A 239 -3.04 -8.56 8.78
N TYR A 240 -2.06 -7.67 8.58
CA TYR A 240 -1.43 -6.97 9.72
C TYR A 240 -2.43 -6.11 10.50
N ARG A 241 -3.36 -5.44 9.82
CA ARG A 241 -4.42 -4.65 10.48
C ARG A 241 -5.34 -5.53 11.31
N LYS A 242 -5.86 -6.62 10.73
CA LYS A 242 -6.71 -7.59 11.44
C LYS A 242 -6.03 -8.15 12.69
N LEU A 243 -4.74 -8.50 12.58
CA LEU A 243 -3.94 -8.98 13.71
C LEU A 243 -3.81 -7.91 14.80
N ALA A 244 -3.49 -6.67 14.43
CA ALA A 244 -3.35 -5.57 15.37
C ALA A 244 -4.69 -5.21 16.07
N GLU A 245 -5.79 -5.16 15.32
CA GLU A 245 -7.15 -4.93 15.84
C GLU A 245 -7.55 -6.02 16.84
N ALA A 246 -7.15 -7.26 16.61
CA ALA A 246 -7.34 -8.37 17.53
C ALA A 246 -6.28 -8.45 18.64
N SER A 247 -5.42 -7.44 18.77
CA SER A 247 -4.33 -7.35 19.76
C SER A 247 -3.29 -8.47 19.69
N PHE A 248 -3.05 -9.04 18.51
CA PHE A 248 -1.98 -10.00 18.29
C PHE A 248 -0.62 -9.30 18.13
N PHE A 249 0.40 -9.91 18.70
CA PHE A 249 1.79 -9.56 18.53
C PHE A 249 2.39 -10.37 17.36
N CYS A 250 3.13 -9.67 16.51
CA CYS A 250 3.83 -10.30 15.39
C CYS A 250 5.32 -10.41 15.73
N PRO A 251 5.82 -11.56 16.24
CA PRO A 251 7.24 -11.68 16.50
C PRO A 251 8.04 -11.63 15.19
N SER A 252 9.30 -11.18 15.28
CA SER A 252 10.25 -11.41 14.18
C SER A 252 10.59 -12.90 14.11
N VAL A 253 10.57 -13.49 12.92
CA VAL A 253 10.96 -14.89 12.70
C VAL A 253 12.22 -14.95 11.86
N ILE A 254 13.25 -15.58 12.41
CA ILE A 254 14.61 -15.57 11.85
C ILE A 254 15.07 -17.01 11.70
N HIS A 255 15.43 -17.40 10.48
CA HIS A 255 15.99 -18.72 10.23
C HIS A 255 17.39 -18.85 10.85
N ARG A 256 17.72 -20.01 11.45
CA ARG A 256 19.00 -20.27 12.13
C ARG A 256 20.24 -20.10 11.25
N THR A 257 20.10 -20.21 9.92
CA THR A 257 21.20 -20.01 8.96
C THR A 257 21.30 -18.58 8.42
N ALA A 258 20.37 -17.69 8.78
CA ALA A 258 20.56 -16.27 8.52
C ALA A 258 21.63 -15.72 9.48
N PHE A 259 22.47 -14.83 8.97
CA PHE A 259 23.51 -14.18 9.78
C PHE A 259 23.14 -12.72 10.00
N LEU A 260 22.92 -12.36 11.26
CA LEU A 260 22.58 -11.01 11.68
C LEU A 260 23.71 -10.47 12.55
N GLU A 261 24.21 -9.30 12.18
CA GLU A 261 25.17 -8.58 12.98
C GLU A 261 24.55 -8.09 14.29
N LYS A 262 25.33 -8.09 15.38
CA LYS A 262 24.83 -7.70 16.72
C LYS A 262 24.27 -6.28 16.79
N SER A 263 24.72 -5.41 15.89
CA SER A 263 24.28 -4.02 15.80
C SER A 263 23.08 -3.81 14.87
N ALA A 264 22.60 -4.86 14.20
CA ALA A 264 21.38 -4.79 13.41
C ALA A 264 20.17 -4.68 14.33
N MET A 265 19.23 -3.80 13.99
CA MET A 265 17.99 -3.58 14.72
C MET A 265 16.82 -3.97 13.83
N LEU A 266 16.04 -4.96 14.28
CA LEU A 266 14.84 -5.43 13.60
C LEU A 266 13.63 -5.06 14.45
N ALA A 267 12.61 -4.49 13.79
CA ALA A 267 11.30 -4.34 14.39
C ALA A 267 10.52 -5.66 14.38
N ASP A 268 9.36 -5.65 15.04
CA ASP A 268 8.41 -6.75 15.03
C ASP A 268 7.91 -7.10 13.62
N GLY A 269 7.45 -8.34 13.46
CA GLY A 269 6.90 -8.87 12.21
C GLY A 269 7.93 -9.10 11.10
N VAL A 270 9.21 -8.78 11.32
CA VAL A 270 10.27 -9.02 10.33
C VAL A 270 10.48 -10.51 10.12
N GLN A 271 10.59 -10.91 8.85
CA GLN A 271 10.78 -12.29 8.43
C GLN A 271 12.14 -12.42 7.74
N VAL A 272 13.06 -13.20 8.31
CA VAL A 272 14.41 -13.39 7.77
C VAL A 272 14.64 -14.85 7.41
N TYR A 273 14.75 -15.10 6.11
CA TYR A 273 14.83 -16.44 5.53
C TYR A 273 16.26 -17.02 5.50
N PRO A 274 16.43 -18.31 5.18
CA PRO A 274 17.73 -18.98 5.18
C PRO A 274 18.81 -18.24 4.39
N MET A 275 20.04 -18.26 4.91
CA MET A 275 21.23 -17.71 4.26
C MET A 275 21.18 -16.20 3.96
N ALA A 276 20.20 -15.47 4.50
CA ALA A 276 20.20 -14.02 4.42
C ALA A 276 21.31 -13.44 5.31
N TYR A 277 21.89 -12.31 4.89
CA TYR A 277 22.85 -11.53 5.68
C TYR A 277 22.29 -10.15 5.99
N VAL A 278 22.31 -9.76 7.27
CA VAL A 278 21.93 -8.43 7.75
C VAL A 278 23.14 -7.82 8.45
N GLY A 279 23.75 -6.83 7.81
CA GLY A 279 25.04 -6.25 8.21
C GLY A 279 24.97 -5.27 9.38
N VAL A 280 26.13 -4.70 9.70
CA VAL A 280 26.29 -3.81 10.86
C VAL A 280 25.47 -2.54 10.72
N ARG A 281 24.85 -2.10 11.84
CA ARG A 281 24.03 -0.87 11.95
C ARG A 281 22.85 -0.78 10.97
N VAL A 282 22.40 -1.93 10.46
CA VAL A 282 21.18 -1.99 9.64
C VAL A 282 19.95 -1.78 10.51
N GLN A 283 19.00 -1.02 10.00
CA GLN A 283 17.69 -0.80 10.63
C GLN A 283 16.59 -1.36 9.73
N VAL A 284 15.78 -2.27 10.27
CA VAL A 284 14.71 -2.95 9.53
C VAL A 284 13.37 -2.64 10.18
N GLY A 285 12.48 -2.00 9.40
CA GLY A 285 11.15 -1.61 9.82
C GLY A 285 10.17 -2.78 9.97
N TYR A 286 9.01 -2.48 10.58
CA TYR A 286 7.99 -3.48 10.89
C TYR A 286 7.56 -4.28 9.66
N GLY A 287 7.39 -5.59 9.84
CA GLY A 287 6.80 -6.44 8.80
C GLY A 287 7.64 -6.58 7.53
N CYS A 288 8.94 -6.29 7.54
CA CYS A 288 9.79 -6.50 6.36
C CYS A 288 10.00 -7.99 6.07
N ILE A 289 10.21 -8.33 4.80
CA ILE A 289 10.71 -9.65 4.37
C ILE A 289 12.12 -9.49 3.85
N ILE A 290 13.05 -10.25 4.44
CA ILE A 290 14.41 -10.44 3.95
C ILE A 290 14.51 -11.90 3.52
N ASN A 291 14.28 -12.14 2.22
CA ASN A 291 14.11 -13.50 1.71
C ASN A 291 15.45 -14.23 1.54
N THR A 292 15.36 -15.49 1.10
CA THR A 292 16.46 -16.45 1.04
C THR A 292 17.66 -15.88 0.30
N GLY A 293 18.82 -15.90 0.96
CA GLY A 293 20.07 -15.40 0.37
C GLY A 293 20.10 -13.90 0.08
N ALA A 294 19.14 -13.11 0.55
CA ALA A 294 19.18 -11.66 0.41
C ALA A 294 20.30 -11.06 1.29
N ILE A 295 20.98 -10.05 0.77
CA ILE A 295 22.12 -9.39 1.40
C ILE A 295 21.74 -7.94 1.69
N VAL A 296 21.74 -7.55 2.96
CA VAL A 296 21.60 -6.17 3.41
C VAL A 296 22.94 -5.75 4.01
N SER A 297 23.74 -5.00 3.26
CA SER A 297 25.06 -4.53 3.72
C SER A 297 24.94 -3.50 4.85
N HIS A 298 26.08 -3.01 5.33
CA HIS A 298 26.15 -2.07 6.45
C HIS A 298 25.37 -0.76 6.22
N ASP A 299 24.89 -0.16 7.31
CA ASP A 299 24.24 1.17 7.34
C ASP A 299 22.95 1.33 6.50
N CYS A 300 22.37 0.22 6.03
CA CYS A 300 21.10 0.25 5.30
C CYS A 300 19.91 0.54 6.23
N LYS A 301 18.88 1.19 5.66
CA LYS A 301 17.62 1.49 6.36
C LYS A 301 16.43 1.03 5.53
N LEU A 302 15.66 0.09 6.06
CA LEU A 302 14.47 -0.45 5.41
C LEU A 302 13.26 0.07 6.18
N ALA A 303 12.39 0.84 5.51
CA ALA A 303 11.12 1.27 6.06
C ALA A 303 10.14 0.08 6.22
N PRO A 304 9.00 0.25 6.89
CA PRO A 304 8.03 -0.84 7.08
C PRO A 304 7.59 -1.51 5.78
N TYR A 305 7.27 -2.79 5.87
CA TYR A 305 6.69 -3.62 4.80
C TYR A 305 7.56 -3.84 3.56
N VAL A 306 8.82 -3.42 3.57
CA VAL A 306 9.77 -3.69 2.48
C VAL A 306 9.87 -5.20 2.23
N ASN A 307 9.86 -5.59 0.96
CA ASN A 307 10.05 -6.97 0.56
C ASN A 307 11.31 -7.10 -0.31
N LEU A 308 12.35 -7.69 0.26
CA LEU A 308 13.54 -8.11 -0.47
C LEU A 308 13.34 -9.56 -0.93
N SER A 309 13.16 -9.75 -2.22
CA SER A 309 12.98 -11.08 -2.83
C SER A 309 14.27 -11.91 -2.81
N PRO A 310 14.20 -13.24 -3.07
CA PRO A 310 15.37 -14.12 -3.01
C PRO A 310 16.60 -13.60 -3.76
N GLY A 311 17.74 -13.56 -3.06
CA GLY A 311 19.02 -13.10 -3.60
C GLY A 311 19.13 -11.60 -3.90
N ALA A 312 18.14 -10.78 -3.53
CA ALA A 312 18.27 -9.32 -3.63
C ALA A 312 19.47 -8.83 -2.80
N THR A 313 20.28 -7.94 -3.37
CA THR A 313 21.53 -7.47 -2.75
C THR A 313 21.55 -5.95 -2.67
N LEU A 314 21.62 -5.43 -1.44
CA LEU A 314 21.78 -4.01 -1.15
C LEU A 314 23.23 -3.74 -0.74
N ALA A 315 23.91 -2.84 -1.45
CA ALA A 315 25.21 -2.31 -1.02
C ALA A 315 25.07 -1.39 0.20
N GLY A 316 26.20 -0.92 0.75
CA GLY A 316 26.20 -0.12 1.98
C GLY A 316 25.43 1.20 1.85
N GLY A 317 24.74 1.58 2.94
CA GLY A 317 24.05 2.87 3.04
C GLY A 317 22.78 3.00 2.20
N VAL A 318 22.23 1.91 1.68
CA VAL A 318 20.98 1.95 0.89
C VAL A 318 19.77 2.25 1.79
N VAL A 319 18.91 3.14 1.33
CA VAL A 319 17.64 3.47 1.99
C VAL A 319 16.49 2.93 1.14
N VAL A 320 15.58 2.17 1.75
CA VAL A 320 14.42 1.58 1.06
C VAL A 320 13.14 2.09 1.70
N GLY A 321 12.31 2.76 0.90
CA GLY A 321 11.04 3.35 1.29
C GLY A 321 9.95 2.32 1.57
N GLU A 322 8.91 2.79 2.27
CA GLU A 322 7.83 1.95 2.78
C GLU A 322 7.18 1.12 1.67
N ALA A 323 7.00 -0.18 1.95
CA ALA A 323 6.35 -1.13 1.06
C ALA A 323 6.97 -1.22 -0.36
N ALA A 324 8.24 -0.86 -0.52
CA ALA A 324 8.96 -1.11 -1.76
C ALA A 324 9.25 -2.62 -1.93
N LEU A 325 9.27 -3.07 -3.18
CA LEU A 325 9.59 -4.43 -3.58
C LEU A 325 10.92 -4.43 -4.33
N VAL A 326 11.91 -5.16 -3.80
CA VAL A 326 13.18 -5.40 -4.49
C VAL A 326 13.17 -6.82 -5.03
N GLY A 327 13.16 -6.95 -6.36
CA GLY A 327 13.00 -8.21 -7.07
C GLY A 327 14.17 -9.18 -6.89
N MET A 328 13.93 -10.42 -7.29
CA MET A 328 14.88 -11.52 -7.14
C MET A 328 16.20 -11.20 -7.81
N ARG A 329 17.31 -11.39 -7.11
CA ARG A 329 18.66 -11.11 -7.61
C ARG A 329 18.87 -9.68 -8.15
N ALA A 330 18.02 -8.73 -7.78
CA ALA A 330 18.28 -7.33 -8.06
C ALA A 330 19.46 -6.83 -7.21
N THR A 331 20.26 -5.93 -7.76
CA THR A 331 21.41 -5.33 -7.07
C THR A 331 21.22 -3.82 -6.95
N ILE A 332 21.39 -3.28 -5.75
CA ILE A 332 21.25 -1.85 -5.46
C ILE A 332 22.62 -1.31 -5.06
N ASN A 333 23.09 -0.29 -5.78
CA ASN A 333 24.40 0.32 -5.58
C ASN A 333 24.48 1.13 -4.27
N LEU A 334 25.70 1.46 -3.82
CA LEU A 334 25.89 2.12 -2.52
C LEU A 334 25.14 3.45 -2.45
N ASN A 335 24.63 3.78 -1.27
CA ASN A 335 23.95 5.05 -0.94
C ASN A 335 22.76 5.40 -1.84
N VAL A 336 22.20 4.43 -2.57
CA VAL A 336 20.99 4.64 -3.37
C VAL A 336 19.77 4.67 -2.47
N SER A 337 18.84 5.59 -2.78
CA SER A 337 17.51 5.65 -2.19
C SER A 337 16.47 5.04 -3.13
N ILE A 338 15.73 4.05 -2.63
CA ILE A 338 14.58 3.44 -3.30
C ILE A 338 13.32 4.02 -2.67
N GLY A 339 12.49 4.69 -3.48
CA GLY A 339 11.28 5.34 -3.02
C GLY A 339 10.21 4.39 -2.46
N LYS A 340 9.24 4.96 -1.76
CA LYS A 340 8.07 4.25 -1.23
C LYS A 340 7.30 3.57 -2.35
N ARG A 341 6.87 2.33 -2.13
CA ARG A 341 6.11 1.53 -3.11
C ARG A 341 6.80 1.38 -4.47
N ALA A 342 8.09 1.67 -4.56
CA ALA A 342 8.87 1.40 -5.77
C ALA A 342 8.97 -0.11 -6.00
N ARG A 343 9.06 -0.51 -7.26
CA ARG A 343 9.16 -1.90 -7.69
C ARG A 343 10.39 -2.10 -8.55
N ILE A 344 11.37 -2.79 -8.00
CA ILE A 344 12.59 -3.17 -8.70
C ILE A 344 12.40 -4.57 -9.28
N GLY A 345 12.45 -4.69 -10.60
CA GLY A 345 12.29 -5.95 -11.29
C GLY A 345 13.42 -6.94 -11.00
N ASN A 346 13.12 -8.23 -11.18
CA ASN A 346 14.08 -9.30 -11.00
C ASN A 346 15.34 -9.08 -11.85
N GLY A 347 16.52 -9.28 -11.27
CA GLY A 347 17.81 -9.15 -11.95
C GLY A 347 18.18 -7.73 -12.36
N ALA A 348 17.41 -6.70 -11.96
CA ALA A 348 17.76 -5.33 -12.27
C ALA A 348 18.98 -4.85 -11.48
N THR A 349 19.74 -3.92 -12.05
CA THR A 349 20.89 -3.25 -11.40
C THR A 349 20.59 -1.78 -11.24
N VAL A 350 20.36 -1.34 -10.01
CA VAL A 350 20.01 0.05 -9.68
C VAL A 350 21.25 0.81 -9.27
N LYS A 351 21.63 1.81 -10.08
CA LYS A 351 22.84 2.62 -9.89
C LYS A 351 22.59 4.02 -9.33
N GLN A 352 21.34 4.48 -9.36
CA GLN A 352 20.91 5.78 -8.85
C GLN A 352 19.53 5.66 -8.21
N ASP A 353 19.11 6.73 -7.53
CA ASP A 353 17.83 6.78 -6.82
C ASP A 353 16.63 6.45 -7.72
N VAL A 354 15.66 5.76 -7.11
CA VAL A 354 14.39 5.42 -7.73
C VAL A 354 13.31 6.21 -6.99
N PRO A 355 12.48 7.00 -7.69
CA PRO A 355 11.44 7.81 -7.04
C PRO A 355 10.36 6.93 -6.40
N ASP A 356 9.52 7.54 -5.56
CA ASP A 356 8.32 6.90 -5.02
C ASP A 356 7.43 6.37 -6.17
N GLY A 357 6.90 5.15 -6.01
CA GLY A 357 6.14 4.45 -7.03
C GLY A 357 6.94 4.03 -8.27
N GLY A 358 8.23 4.36 -8.34
CA GLY A 358 9.08 4.09 -9.49
C GLY A 358 9.16 2.60 -9.82
N ILE A 359 9.14 2.28 -11.12
CA ILE A 359 9.22 0.90 -11.62
C ILE A 359 10.52 0.75 -12.40
N VAL A 360 11.39 -0.15 -11.95
CA VAL A 360 12.58 -0.56 -12.70
C VAL A 360 12.29 -1.89 -13.39
N PRO A 361 12.30 -1.97 -14.72
CA PRO A 361 12.00 -3.22 -15.42
C PRO A 361 13.01 -4.34 -15.11
N ALA A 362 12.54 -5.58 -15.13
CA ALA A 362 13.38 -6.75 -14.87
C ALA A 362 14.55 -6.84 -15.85
N GLY A 363 15.72 -7.24 -15.35
CA GLY A 363 16.96 -7.42 -16.13
C GLY A 363 17.61 -6.13 -16.63
N THR A 364 17.10 -4.96 -16.26
CA THR A 364 17.62 -3.67 -16.76
C THR A 364 18.61 -3.01 -15.80
N ILE A 365 19.36 -2.03 -16.32
CA ILE A 365 20.16 -1.12 -15.49
C ILE A 365 19.37 0.17 -15.32
N TRP A 366 19.25 0.65 -14.08
CA TRP A 366 18.63 1.93 -13.74
C TRP A 366 19.68 2.98 -13.34
N PRO A 367 19.60 4.21 -13.88
CA PRO A 367 18.73 4.62 -14.98
C PRO A 367 19.19 3.96 -16.30
N PRO A 368 18.33 3.92 -17.33
CA PRO A 368 18.71 3.46 -18.65
C PRO A 368 19.96 4.21 -19.13
N ARG A 369 20.91 3.48 -19.74
CA ARG A 369 22.07 4.13 -20.37
C ARG A 369 21.54 5.03 -21.49
N ARG A 370 21.97 6.29 -21.48
CA ARG A 370 21.74 7.22 -22.59
C ARG A 370 22.55 6.81 -23.81
#